data_AF-A0A8T4N0E0-F1
#
_entry.id   AF-A0A8T4N0E0-F1
#
_cell.length_a   1.000
_cell.length_b   1.000
_cell.length_c   1.000
_cell.angle_alpha   90.00
_cell.angle_beta   90.00
_cell.angle_gamma   90.00
#
_symmetry.space_group_name_H-M   'P 1'
#
loop_
_entity.id
_entity.type
_entity.pdbx_description
1 polymer ?
#
loop_
_entity_poly.entity_id
_entity_poly.type
_entity_poly.pdbx_seq_one_letter_code
_entity_poly.pdbx_strand_id
1 'polypeptide(L)' 'MVIKFEVIDKTNRKLRMTDYNWHHIIRRHPEIASHQEKIIESLEKPNKITDL' A
#
# COMPACT_ATOMS: atom_id res chain seq x y z
N MET A 1 13.02 3.89 12.88
CA MET A 1 12.13 4.01 11.70
C MET A 1 11.20 2.81 11.73
N VAL A 2 9.90 3.01 11.95
CA VAL A 2 8.93 1.91 12.01
C VAL A 2 8.37 1.66 10.61
N ILE A 3 8.40 0.39 10.19
CA ILE A 3 7.86 -0.04 8.90
C ILE A 3 6.38 -0.34 9.09
N LYS A 4 5.53 0.31 8.31
CA LYS A 4 4.08 0.08 8.31
C LYS A 4 3.73 -1.20 7.58
N PHE A 5 4.28 -1.37 6.38
CA PHE A 5 4.16 -2.60 5.58
C PHE A 5 5.29 -2.69 4.55
N GLU A 6 5.57 -3.92 4.11
CA GLU A 6 6.45 -4.22 2.99
C GLU A 6 5.69 -5.09 1.99
N VAL A 7 5.87 -4.84 0.70
CA VAL A 7 5.33 -5.67 -0.38
C VAL A 7 6.39 -5.92 -1.43
N ILE A 8 6.32 -7.07 -2.09
CA ILE A 8 7.12 -7.35 -3.28
C ILE A 8 6.19 -7.15 -4.47
N ASP A 9 6.54 -6.23 -5.37
CA ASP A 9 5.75 -6.01 -6.56
C ASP A 9 6.00 -7.08 -7.64
N LYS A 10 5.23 -7.05 -8.73
CA LYS A 10 5.40 -7.99 -9.86
C LYS A 10 6.77 -7.96 -10.54
N THR A 11 7.55 -6.90 -10.32
CA THR A 11 8.91 -6.75 -10.86
C THR A 11 9.97 -7.28 -9.90
N ASN A 12 9.54 -7.94 -8.82
CA ASN A 12 10.37 -8.42 -7.72
C ASN A 12 11.08 -7.29 -6.95
N ARG A 13 10.56 -6.06 -7.04
CA ARG A 13 11.05 -4.92 -6.28
C ARG A 13 10.39 -4.91 -4.92
N LYS A 14 11.21 -4.79 -3.87
CA LYS A 14 10.74 -4.61 -2.50
C LYS A 14 10.33 -3.15 -2.28
N LEU A 15 9.04 -2.93 -2.05
CA LEU A 15 8.49 -1.64 -1.65
C LEU A 15 8.34 -1.62 -0.13
N ARG A 16 8.76 -0.51 0.49
CA ARG A 16 8.68 -0.30 1.94
C ARG A 16 7.87 0.96 2.22
N MET A 17 6.80 0.81 2.96
CA MET A 17 6.05 1.92 3.52
C MET A 17 6.43 2.10 4.98
N THR A 18 6.86 3.30 5.35
CA THR A 18 7.15 3.66 6.75
C THR A 18 5.90 4.24 7.41
N ASP A 19 5.81 4.15 8.73
CA ASP A 19 4.72 4.79 9.48
C ASP A 19 4.66 6.30 9.24
N TYR A 20 5.82 6.96 9.12
CA TYR A 20 5.88 8.40 8.83
C TYR A 20 5.24 8.73 7.48
N ASN A 21 5.60 7.99 6.42
CA ASN A 21 5.05 8.20 5.09
C ASN A 21 3.56 7.85 5.03
N TRP A 22 3.16 6.75 5.67
CA TRP A 22 1.76 6.36 5.76
C TRP A 22 0.93 7.42 6.49
N HIS A 23 1.43 7.91 7.64
CA HIS A 23 0.79 8.98 8.39
C HIS A 23 0.65 10.25 7.56
N HIS A 24 1.68 10.63 6.79
CA HIS A 24 1.62 11.77 5.88
C HIS A 24 0.53 11.62 4.82
N ILE A 25 0.38 10.42 4.24
CA ILE A 25 -0.65 10.11 3.23
C ILE A 25 -2.04 10.21 3.85
N ILE A 26 -2.32 9.49 4.94
CA ILE A 26 -3.66 9.47 5.54
C ILE A 26 -4.07 10.81 6.16
N ARG A 27 -3.10 11.66 6.54
CA ARG A 27 -3.39 13.02 6.99
C ARG A 27 -4.01 13.88 5.88
N ARG A 28 -3.60 13.65 4.62
CA ARG A 28 -4.15 14.35 3.45
C ARG A 28 -5.37 13.65 2.85
N HIS A 29 -5.44 12.33 3.05
CA HIS A 29 -6.46 11.45 2.47
C HIS A 29 -6.96 10.46 3.53
N PRO A 30 -7.76 10.91 4.51
CA PRO A 30 -8.21 10.07 5.62
C PRO A 30 -9.04 8.84 5.16
N GLU A 31 -9.74 8.95 4.04
CA GLU A 31 -10.50 7.86 3.42
C GLU A 31 -9.63 6.63 3.10
N ILE A 32 -8.36 6.87 2.72
CA ILE A 32 -7.38 5.83 2.36
C ILE A 32 -7.01 4.95 3.55
N ALA A 33 -7.12 5.46 4.79
CA ALA A 33 -6.74 4.71 5.98
C ALA A 33 -7.49 3.37 6.08
N SER A 34 -8.75 3.34 5.65
CA SER A 34 -9.60 2.14 5.65
C SER A 34 -9.31 1.17 4.49
N HIS A 35 -8.49 1.57 3.52
CA HIS A 35 -8.18 0.81 2.30
C HIS A 35 -6.76 0.23 2.28
N GLN A 36 -6.05 0.25 3.42
CA GLN A 36 -4.65 -0.21 3.50
C GLN A 36 -4.45 -1.61 2.91
N GLU A 37 -5.30 -2.58 3.27
CA GLU A 37 -5.19 -3.96 2.79
C GLU A 37 -5.44 -4.08 1.28
N LYS A 38 -6.42 -3.34 0.74
CA LYS A 38 -6.70 -3.31 -0.70
C LYS A 38 -5.53 -2.71 -1.49
N ILE A 39 -4.86 -1.71 -0.93
CA ILE A 39 -3.67 -1.11 -1.53
C ILE A 39 -2.52 -2.11 -1.55
N ILE A 40 -2.28 -2.80 -0.43
CA ILE A 40 -1.29 -3.87 -0.34
C ILE A 40 -1.56 -4.94 -1.40
N GLU A 41 -2.81 -5.42 -1.50
CA GLU A 41 -3.21 -6.41 -2.50
C GLU A 41 -2.99 -5.92 -3.93
N SER A 42 -3.32 -4.66 -4.23
CA SER A 42 -3.14 -4.07 -5.56
C SER A 42 -1.67 -3.96 -5.95
N LEU A 43 -0.79 -3.70 -4.98
CA LEU A 43 0.66 -3.63 -5.21
C LEU A 43 1.28 -5.01 -5.47
N GLU A 44 0.80 -6.05 -4.77
CA GLU A 44 1.24 -7.43 -4.98
C GLU A 44 0.68 -8.02 -6.29
N LYS A 45 -0.57 -7.66 -6.64
CA LYS A 45 -1.27 -8.18 -7.82
C LYS A 45 -1.75 -7.05 -8.74
N PRO A 46 -0.84 -6.30 -9.37
CA PRO A 46 -1.19 -5.11 -10.17
C PRO A 46 -1.97 -5.43 -11.44
N ASN A 47 -2.04 -6.70 -11.85
CA ASN A 47 -2.83 -7.14 -13.00
C ASN A 47 -4.19 -7.75 -12.58
N LYS A 48 -4.55 -7.72 -11.28
CA LYS A 48 -5.86 -8.21 -10.83
C LYS A 48 -6.93 -7.23 -11.31
N ILE A 49 -7.59 -7.55 -12.42
CA ILE A 49 -8.83 -6.89 -12.82
C ILE A 49 -9.87 -7.29 -11.77
N THR A 50 -10.39 -6.32 -11.03
CA THR A 50 -11.57 -6.56 -10.19
C THR A 50 -12.76 -6.53 -11.12
N ASP A 51 -13.28 -7.71 -11.49
CA ASP A 51 -14.54 -7.82 -12.22
C ASP A 51 -15.64 -7.15 -11.39
N LEU A 52 -16.30 -6.15 -11.99
CA LEU A 52 -17.50 -5.48 -11.49
C LEU A 52 -18.74 -6.14 -12.08
#